data_AF-A0A1E3G1H0-F1
#
_entry.id   AF-A0A1E3G1H0-F1
#
_cell.length_a   1.000
_cell.length_b   1.000
_cell.length_c   1.000
_cell.angle_alpha   90.00
_cell.angle_beta   90.00
_cell.angle_gamma   90.00
#
_symmetry.space_group_name_H-M   'P 1'
#
loop_
_entity.id
_entity.type
_entity.pdbx_description
1 polymer ?
#
loop_
_entity_poly.entity_id
_entity_poly.type
_entity_poly.pdbx_seq_one_letter_code
_entity_poly.pdbx_strand_id
1 'polypeptide(L)'
;MLRTNKDLVVKLSILVEVAHPVTRMPVVDSYGKVYYVPGVGGITYNFGLGDNAFSMHGDHIEPDISAKNSNKDLNPTCMALACIGNEAVVISGDGKGMRGYVIGKHGGIDHVLIWMPEKDKLAIGDKIQIKAWGQGLELLDYPDVRLMNIDPELFEKIPIVEHNGKLEVPVAAIVPAHLTGSGIGASNPAGTDYDMNTMDMDEIRKYGLDKVRIGDLVAIKDHYNSHGAGGYKVGAMSIGVVVHSNCYKTGHGPGMVVIMSSVEGKIVPRIDENSNIKNYLGI
;
A
#
# COMPACT_ATOMS: atom_id res chain seq x y z
N MET A 1 20.29 -14.57 -3.33
CA MET A 1 19.47 -13.79 -2.38
C MET A 1 20.12 -12.43 -2.30
N LEU A 2 19.35 -11.36 -2.52
CA LEU A 2 19.87 -10.00 -2.53
C LEU A 2 20.51 -9.68 -1.16
N ARG A 3 21.73 -9.13 -1.16
CA ARG A 3 22.39 -8.73 0.09
C ARG A 3 21.75 -7.45 0.62
N THR A 4 21.34 -7.49 1.88
CA THR A 4 20.72 -6.36 2.58
C THR A 4 21.42 -6.07 3.89
N ASN A 5 21.11 -4.92 4.48
CA ASN A 5 21.48 -4.57 5.86
C ASN A 5 20.46 -5.06 6.90
N LYS A 6 19.61 -6.06 6.58
CA LYS A 6 18.47 -6.53 7.40
C LYS A 6 18.80 -6.74 8.89
N ASP A 7 19.97 -7.30 9.20
CA ASP A 7 20.41 -7.58 10.58
C ASP A 7 20.62 -6.30 11.41
N LEU A 8 20.80 -5.14 10.75
CA LEU A 8 20.95 -3.83 11.38
C LEU A 8 19.63 -3.04 11.44
N VAL A 9 18.59 -3.48 10.71
CA VAL A 9 17.30 -2.78 10.65
C VAL A 9 16.57 -2.93 11.98
N VAL A 10 16.27 -1.81 12.61
CA VAL A 10 15.63 -1.78 13.94
C VAL A 10 14.18 -2.26 13.84
N LYS A 11 13.84 -3.22 14.70
CA LYS A 11 12.48 -3.74 14.93
C LYS A 11 11.97 -3.17 16.24
N LEU A 12 10.85 -2.46 16.22
CA LEU A 12 10.28 -1.84 17.42
C LEU A 12 8.75 -1.91 17.44
N SER A 13 8.15 -1.64 18.60
CA SER A 13 6.70 -1.69 18.77
C SER A 13 6.03 -0.35 18.49
N ILE A 14 4.99 -0.36 17.67
CA ILE A 14 4.02 0.74 17.57
C ILE A 14 2.63 0.25 17.95
N LEU A 15 1.79 1.15 18.44
CA LEU A 15 0.42 0.84 18.86
C LEU A 15 -0.57 1.61 17.99
N VAL A 16 -1.57 0.91 17.48
CA VAL A 16 -2.74 1.48 16.81
C VAL A 16 -4.01 0.86 17.40
N GLU A 17 -5.16 1.44 17.08
CA GLU A 17 -6.47 0.91 17.41
C GLU A 17 -7.36 0.88 16.16
N VAL A 18 -8.29 -0.07 16.10
CA VAL A 18 -9.28 -0.18 15.01
C VAL A 18 -10.03 1.15 14.89
N ALA A 19 -9.89 1.81 13.74
CA ALA A 19 -10.44 3.12 13.49
C ALA A 19 -11.93 3.05 13.18
N HIS A 20 -12.71 4.01 13.68
CA HIS A 20 -14.11 4.18 13.26
C HIS A 20 -14.17 4.54 11.76
N PRO A 21 -15.15 4.04 10.98
CA PRO A 21 -15.36 4.47 9.61
C PRO A 21 -15.67 5.97 9.52
N VAL A 22 -15.15 6.63 8.48
CA VAL A 22 -15.38 8.06 8.22
C VAL A 22 -15.88 8.20 6.79
N THR A 23 -16.94 8.96 6.62
CA THR A 23 -17.53 9.18 5.30
C THR A 23 -17.75 10.67 5.06
N ARG A 24 -17.36 11.13 3.88
CA ARG A 24 -17.67 12.48 3.39
C ARG A 24 -18.75 12.35 2.32
N MET A 25 -20.01 12.53 2.72
CA MET A 25 -21.17 12.51 1.83
C MET A 25 -21.73 13.95 1.64
N PRO A 26 -22.22 14.30 0.44
CA PRO A 26 -22.15 13.51 -0.79
C PRO A 26 -20.72 13.42 -1.36
N VAL A 27 -20.44 12.32 -2.07
CA VAL A 27 -19.26 12.22 -2.95
C VAL A 27 -19.67 12.68 -4.35
N VAL A 28 -18.82 13.45 -5.02
CA VAL A 28 -19.08 13.98 -6.37
C VAL A 28 -18.00 13.47 -7.30
N ASP A 29 -18.40 12.87 -8.42
CA ASP A 29 -17.45 12.40 -9.45
C ASP A 29 -17.02 13.51 -10.42
N SER A 30 -16.14 13.17 -11.35
CA SER A 30 -15.59 14.10 -12.35
C SER A 30 -16.62 14.65 -13.34
N TYR A 31 -17.81 14.05 -13.42
CA TYR A 31 -18.91 14.50 -14.27
C TYR A 31 -19.98 15.26 -13.48
N GLY A 32 -19.74 15.50 -12.18
CA GLY A 32 -20.67 16.20 -11.31
C GLY A 32 -21.82 15.32 -10.80
N LYS A 33 -21.75 13.99 -10.97
CA LYS A 33 -22.75 13.07 -10.43
C LYS A 33 -22.49 12.83 -8.94
N VAL A 34 -23.58 12.79 -8.19
CA VAL A 34 -23.60 12.70 -6.72
C VAL A 34 -23.85 11.26 -6.27
N TYR A 35 -23.08 10.81 -5.28
CA TYR A 35 -23.16 9.48 -4.68
C TYR A 35 -23.30 9.57 -3.16
N TYR A 36 -24.06 8.64 -2.60
CA TYR A 36 -24.22 8.41 -1.16
C TYR A 36 -23.75 7.00 -0.83
N VAL A 37 -22.43 6.83 -0.77
CA VAL A 37 -21.76 5.53 -0.60
C VAL A 37 -20.78 5.56 0.57
N PRO A 38 -20.45 4.40 1.18
CA PRO A 38 -19.45 4.32 2.24
C PRO A 38 -18.07 4.82 1.80
N GLY A 39 -17.24 5.15 2.80
CA GLY A 39 -15.89 5.69 2.64
C GLY A 39 -14.80 4.84 3.31
N VAL A 40 -13.73 5.50 3.72
CA VAL A 40 -12.59 4.94 4.48
C VAL A 40 -12.95 4.51 5.91
N GLY A 41 -12.09 3.69 6.51
CA GLY A 41 -12.10 3.34 7.93
C GLY A 41 -13.01 2.16 8.29
N GLY A 42 -12.84 1.64 9.51
CA GLY A 42 -13.66 0.58 10.07
C GLY A 42 -13.07 -0.83 9.88
N ILE A 43 -13.96 -1.80 10.07
CA ILE A 43 -13.74 -3.20 9.71
C ILE A 43 -14.60 -3.45 8.48
N THR A 44 -13.97 -3.65 7.34
CA THR A 44 -14.62 -3.94 6.08
C THR A 44 -14.81 -5.45 5.94
N TYR A 45 -16.04 -5.91 6.16
CA TYR A 45 -16.33 -7.34 6.26
C TYR A 45 -16.31 -8.09 4.92
N ASN A 46 -16.70 -7.42 3.83
CA ASN A 46 -16.92 -8.03 2.51
C ASN A 46 -15.94 -7.56 1.42
N PHE A 47 -14.82 -6.94 1.81
CA PHE A 47 -13.74 -6.53 0.92
C PHE A 47 -12.41 -6.62 1.67
N GLY A 48 -11.40 -7.19 1.03
CA GLY A 48 -10.13 -7.48 1.68
C GLY A 48 -8.98 -7.77 0.72
N LEU A 49 -7.88 -8.23 1.30
CA LEU A 49 -6.67 -8.60 0.57
C LEU A 49 -6.96 -9.63 -0.54
N GLY A 50 -6.58 -9.28 -1.77
CA GLY A 50 -6.76 -10.10 -2.97
C GLY A 50 -8.04 -9.81 -3.77
N ASP A 51 -8.97 -9.00 -3.24
CA ASP A 51 -10.15 -8.60 -3.98
C ASP A 51 -9.82 -7.55 -5.06
N ASN A 52 -10.59 -7.53 -6.14
CA ASN A 52 -10.42 -6.55 -7.22
C ASN A 52 -10.71 -5.13 -6.71
N ALA A 53 -9.79 -4.19 -6.94
CA ALA A 53 -9.87 -2.82 -6.41
C ALA A 53 -11.05 -2.01 -6.97
N PHE A 54 -11.65 -2.42 -8.10
CA PHE A 54 -12.79 -1.76 -8.77
C PHE A 54 -14.14 -2.39 -8.43
N SER A 55 -14.17 -3.45 -7.62
CA SER A 55 -15.38 -4.23 -7.36
C SER A 55 -16.40 -3.56 -6.43
N MET A 56 -15.96 -2.60 -5.61
CA MET A 56 -16.79 -2.01 -4.57
C MET A 56 -17.61 -0.82 -5.06
N HIS A 57 -18.88 -0.77 -4.63
CA HIS A 57 -19.72 0.43 -4.76
C HIS A 57 -19.48 1.35 -3.56
N GLY A 58 -18.32 1.99 -3.54
CA GLY A 58 -17.83 2.85 -2.45
C GLY A 58 -16.75 3.81 -2.95
N ASP A 59 -16.37 4.78 -2.11
CA ASP A 59 -15.28 5.72 -2.41
C ASP A 59 -14.13 5.50 -1.43
N HIS A 60 -12.93 5.15 -1.91
CA HIS A 60 -11.78 4.86 -1.04
C HIS A 60 -12.07 3.76 0.00
N ILE A 61 -12.81 2.70 -0.36
CA ILE A 61 -13.00 1.57 0.56
C ILE A 61 -11.63 0.96 0.88
N GLU A 62 -11.32 0.91 2.17
CA GLU A 62 -10.13 0.30 2.74
C GLU A 62 -10.40 -1.20 3.01
N PRO A 63 -9.51 -2.11 2.61
CA PRO A 63 -9.65 -3.55 2.83
C PRO A 63 -9.47 -3.94 4.30
N ASP A 64 -10.18 -4.98 4.72
CA ASP A 64 -10.02 -5.61 6.03
C ASP A 64 -10.17 -4.63 7.21
N ILE A 65 -9.08 -4.25 7.88
CA ILE A 65 -9.12 -3.42 9.08
C ILE A 65 -8.34 -2.14 8.85
N SER A 66 -9.00 -1.01 9.05
CA SER A 66 -8.33 0.28 9.17
C SER A 66 -8.00 0.56 10.62
N ALA A 67 -6.77 0.94 10.91
CA ALA A 67 -6.32 1.24 12.26
C ALA A 67 -5.47 2.51 12.30
N LYS A 68 -5.49 3.22 13.42
CA LYS A 68 -4.63 4.39 13.65
C LYS A 68 -4.30 4.58 15.11
N ASN A 69 -3.32 5.41 15.43
CA ASN A 69 -3.11 5.85 16.80
C ASN A 69 -4.14 6.94 17.15
N SER A 70 -4.81 6.82 18.31
CA SER A 70 -5.76 7.82 18.80
C SER A 70 -5.10 9.15 19.14
N ASN A 71 -3.81 9.15 19.46
CA ASN A 71 -3.03 10.37 19.59
C ASN A 71 -2.56 10.85 18.20
N LYS A 72 -3.11 11.99 17.77
CA LYS A 72 -2.80 12.61 16.47
C LYS A 72 -1.34 12.98 16.30
N ASP A 73 -0.62 13.28 17.38
CA ASP A 73 0.80 13.63 17.32
C ASP A 73 1.68 12.39 17.13
N LEU A 74 1.19 11.20 17.52
CA LEU A 74 1.90 9.92 17.38
C LEU A 74 1.52 9.17 16.09
N ASN A 75 0.35 9.47 15.51
CA ASN A 75 -0.15 8.74 14.35
C ASN A 75 0.76 8.85 13.10
N PRO A 76 1.34 10.02 12.76
CA PRO A 76 2.29 10.13 11.65
C PRO A 76 3.51 9.21 11.82
N THR A 77 3.98 9.01 13.06
CA THR A 77 5.06 8.05 13.35
C THR A 77 4.61 6.61 13.11
N CYS A 78 3.38 6.26 13.47
CA CYS A 78 2.83 4.94 13.17
C CYS A 78 2.72 4.70 11.66
N MET A 79 2.25 5.69 10.90
CA MET A 79 2.20 5.66 9.44
C MET A 79 3.59 5.45 8.83
N ALA A 80 4.59 6.18 9.31
CA ALA A 80 5.96 6.08 8.79
C ALA A 80 6.60 4.72 9.13
N LEU A 81 6.38 4.18 10.33
CA LEU A 81 7.07 2.97 10.80
C LEU A 81 6.40 1.66 10.39
N ALA A 82 5.08 1.64 10.16
CA ALA A 82 4.38 0.44 9.72
C ALA A 82 4.79 0.06 8.28
N CYS A 83 5.42 -1.09 8.10
CA CYS A 83 5.75 -1.63 6.78
C CYS A 83 4.80 -2.76 6.39
N ILE A 84 4.48 -2.87 5.10
CA ILE A 84 3.70 -3.96 4.53
C ILE A 84 4.40 -5.28 4.83
N GLY A 85 3.66 -6.24 5.38
CA GLY A 85 4.15 -7.53 5.85
C GLY A 85 4.51 -7.58 7.33
N ASN A 86 4.53 -6.45 8.06
CA ASN A 86 4.80 -6.49 9.50
C ASN A 86 3.71 -7.25 10.26
N GLU A 87 4.14 -8.03 11.26
CA GLU A 87 3.25 -8.73 12.18
C GLU A 87 2.44 -7.73 13.02
N ALA A 88 1.12 -7.91 13.02
CA ALA A 88 0.18 -7.18 13.84
C ALA A 88 -0.53 -8.16 14.80
N VAL A 89 -0.59 -7.83 16.08
CA VAL A 89 -1.22 -8.66 17.11
C VAL A 89 -2.28 -7.85 17.86
N VAL A 90 -3.50 -8.37 17.91
CA VAL A 90 -4.58 -7.78 18.71
C VAL A 90 -4.29 -8.02 20.19
N ILE A 91 -4.31 -6.96 21.01
CA ILE A 91 -3.93 -7.03 22.44
C ILE A 91 -5.10 -6.70 23.40
N SER A 92 -6.29 -6.41 22.88
CA SER A 92 -7.53 -6.18 23.64
C SER A 92 -8.71 -6.90 23.01
N GLY A 93 -9.88 -6.78 23.66
CA GLY A 93 -11.14 -7.28 23.12
C GLY A 93 -11.20 -8.80 22.97
N ASP A 94 -12.25 -9.26 22.29
CA ASP A 94 -12.51 -10.68 22.07
C ASP A 94 -11.54 -11.31 21.06
N GLY A 95 -10.93 -10.49 20.20
CA GLY A 95 -9.88 -10.91 19.27
C GLY A 95 -8.46 -10.98 19.86
N LYS A 96 -8.28 -10.75 21.18
CA LYS A 96 -6.94 -10.73 21.79
C LYS A 96 -6.12 -11.99 21.47
N GLY A 97 -4.90 -11.77 20.99
CA GLY A 97 -3.97 -12.83 20.57
C GLY A 97 -4.04 -13.16 19.08
N MET A 98 -5.06 -12.67 18.36
CA MET A 98 -5.16 -12.80 16.91
C MET A 98 -3.96 -12.13 16.24
N ARG A 99 -3.40 -12.82 15.24
CA ARG A 99 -2.26 -12.36 14.46
C ARG A 99 -2.68 -12.10 13.03
N GLY A 100 -2.09 -11.07 12.46
CA GLY A 100 -2.31 -10.65 11.10
C GLY A 100 -1.12 -9.87 10.59
N TYR A 101 -1.33 -9.18 9.47
CA TYR A 101 -0.26 -8.49 8.75
C TYR A 101 -0.70 -7.11 8.32
N VAL A 102 0.21 -6.14 8.40
CA VAL A 102 0.04 -4.86 7.71
C VAL A 102 0.01 -5.13 6.21
N ILE A 103 -1.03 -4.68 5.52
CA ILE A 103 -1.21 -4.85 4.07
C ILE A 103 -1.11 -3.54 3.30
N GLY A 104 -1.07 -2.40 4.00
CA GLY A 104 -0.99 -1.10 3.39
C GLY A 104 -1.10 0.03 4.39
N LYS A 105 -1.15 1.25 3.87
CA LYS A 105 -1.42 2.48 4.62
C LYS A 105 -2.07 3.49 3.68
N HIS A 106 -2.95 4.35 4.20
CA HIS A 106 -3.67 5.36 3.44
C HIS A 106 -3.47 6.74 4.06
N GLY A 107 -2.80 7.64 3.34
CA GLY A 107 -2.42 8.97 3.80
C GLY A 107 -3.59 9.95 3.81
N GLY A 108 -3.51 10.98 4.66
CA GLY A 108 -4.52 12.03 4.76
C GLY A 108 -5.62 11.73 5.79
N ILE A 109 -6.17 10.51 5.80
CA ILE A 109 -6.90 9.98 6.98
C ILE A 109 -5.94 9.30 7.97
N ASP A 110 -4.74 8.96 7.49
CA ASP A 110 -3.63 8.34 8.21
C ASP A 110 -4.03 7.02 8.88
N HIS A 111 -4.48 6.08 8.06
CA HIS A 111 -4.79 4.71 8.47
C HIS A 111 -3.69 3.74 8.06
N VAL A 112 -3.34 2.83 8.96
CA VAL A 112 -2.62 1.59 8.66
C VAL A 112 -3.65 0.52 8.38
N LEU A 113 -3.45 -0.25 7.31
CA LEU A 113 -4.38 -1.28 6.85
C LEU A 113 -3.86 -2.65 7.23
N ILE A 114 -4.71 -3.47 7.84
CA ILE A 114 -4.30 -4.72 8.49
C ILE A 114 -5.24 -5.85 8.08
N TRP A 115 -4.68 -6.92 7.55
CA TRP A 115 -5.40 -8.17 7.33
C TRP A 115 -5.41 -9.00 8.60
N MET A 116 -6.57 -9.58 8.94
CA MET A 116 -6.76 -10.52 10.05
C MET A 116 -7.70 -11.65 9.60
N PRO A 117 -7.43 -12.92 9.97
CA PRO A 117 -8.21 -14.07 9.50
C PRO A 117 -9.65 -14.11 10.03
N GLU A 118 -9.90 -13.63 11.25
CA GLU A 118 -11.22 -13.66 11.90
C GLU A 118 -11.66 -12.24 12.31
N LYS A 119 -11.54 -11.27 11.39
CA LYS A 119 -11.83 -9.84 11.63
C LYS A 119 -13.20 -9.55 12.25
N ASP A 120 -14.18 -10.45 12.09
CA ASP A 120 -15.52 -10.37 12.70
C ASP A 120 -15.52 -10.39 14.23
N LYS A 121 -14.44 -10.87 14.86
CA LYS A 121 -14.28 -10.89 16.32
C LYS A 121 -13.77 -9.56 16.90
N LEU A 122 -13.48 -8.59 16.04
CA LEU A 122 -12.91 -7.31 16.46
C LEU A 122 -13.98 -6.24 16.58
N ALA A 123 -13.72 -5.26 17.44
CA ALA A 123 -14.53 -4.08 17.60
C ALA A 123 -13.75 -2.81 17.25
N ILE A 124 -14.47 -1.75 16.92
CA ILE A 124 -13.89 -0.41 16.84
C ILE A 124 -13.21 -0.06 18.17
N GLY A 125 -11.98 0.45 18.12
CA GLY A 125 -11.17 0.77 19.29
C GLY A 125 -10.32 -0.40 19.83
N ASP A 126 -10.43 -1.61 19.27
CA ASP A 126 -9.53 -2.70 19.66
C ASP A 126 -8.07 -2.34 19.36
N LYS A 127 -7.20 -2.56 20.33
CA LYS A 127 -5.79 -2.22 20.29
C LYS A 127 -5.01 -3.29 19.57
N ILE A 128 -4.16 -2.86 18.64
CA ILE A 128 -3.30 -3.71 17.82
C ILE A 128 -1.86 -3.26 17.99
N GLN A 129 -1.01 -4.16 18.47
CA GLN A 129 0.43 -3.95 18.55
C GLN A 129 1.09 -4.44 17.26
N ILE A 130 1.78 -3.53 16.56
CA ILE A 130 2.53 -3.86 15.35
C ILE A 130 4.01 -3.92 15.70
N LYS A 131 4.69 -4.98 15.26
CA LYS A 131 6.15 -5.06 15.28
C LYS A 131 6.70 -4.38 14.03
N ALA A 132 6.78 -3.06 14.08
CA ALA A 132 7.28 -2.24 12.99
C ALA A 132 8.74 -2.59 12.64
N TRP A 133 8.99 -2.93 11.38
CA TRP A 133 10.30 -3.34 10.89
C TRP A 133 10.42 -3.17 9.37
N GLY A 134 11.48 -2.52 8.91
CA GLY A 134 11.77 -2.39 7.46
C GLY A 134 12.19 -1.00 7.03
N GLN A 135 11.83 0.05 7.76
CA GLN A 135 12.40 1.37 7.49
C GLN A 135 13.91 1.37 7.77
N GLY A 136 14.70 1.87 6.82
CA GLY A 136 16.15 1.78 6.84
C GLY A 136 16.73 0.51 6.19
N LEU A 137 15.90 -0.36 5.61
CA LEU A 137 16.36 -1.47 4.79
C LEU A 137 17.02 -0.94 3.50
N GLU A 138 18.18 -1.49 3.16
CA GLU A 138 18.97 -1.12 1.99
C GLU A 138 19.47 -2.35 1.24
N LEU A 139 19.60 -2.24 -0.09
CA LEU A 139 20.30 -3.21 -0.92
C LEU A 139 21.78 -2.84 -1.01
N LEU A 140 22.66 -3.70 -0.51
CA LEU A 140 24.09 -3.40 -0.42
C LEU A 140 24.78 -3.39 -1.78
N ASP A 141 24.32 -4.23 -2.71
CA ASP A 141 24.89 -4.34 -4.06
C ASP A 141 24.15 -3.42 -5.07
N TYR A 142 23.07 -2.75 -4.66
CA TYR A 142 22.26 -1.84 -5.48
C TYR A 142 21.94 -0.52 -4.75
N PRO A 143 22.94 0.31 -4.42
CA PRO A 143 22.75 1.51 -3.60
C PRO A 143 21.83 2.58 -4.23
N ASP A 144 21.66 2.55 -5.56
CA ASP A 144 20.76 3.46 -6.30
C ASP A 144 19.29 3.01 -6.29
N VAL A 145 19.02 1.83 -5.72
CA VAL A 145 17.68 1.29 -5.50
C VAL A 145 17.31 1.53 -4.04
N ARG A 146 16.32 2.38 -3.82
CA ARG A 146 15.79 2.65 -2.48
C ARG A 146 14.67 1.68 -2.16
N LEU A 147 14.75 1.08 -0.98
CA LEU A 147 13.66 0.31 -0.37
C LEU A 147 13.00 1.15 0.72
N MET A 148 11.71 0.95 0.92
CA MET A 148 10.94 1.53 2.02
C MET A 148 9.65 0.73 2.22
N ASN A 149 8.93 0.96 3.33
CA ASN A 149 7.57 0.45 3.56
C ASN A 149 7.35 -1.06 3.43
N ILE A 150 8.39 -1.89 3.40
CA ILE A 150 8.29 -3.34 3.20
C ILE A 150 9.01 -4.07 4.34
N ASP A 151 8.37 -5.09 4.89
CA ASP A 151 8.98 -6.01 5.83
C ASP A 151 10.12 -6.78 5.12
N PRO A 152 11.34 -6.83 5.69
CA PRO A 152 12.46 -7.54 5.09
C PRO A 152 12.18 -9.01 4.75
N GLU A 153 11.38 -9.71 5.55
CA GLU A 153 11.00 -11.12 5.28
C GLU A 153 9.96 -11.22 4.17
N LEU A 154 9.06 -10.26 4.03
CA LEU A 154 8.15 -10.22 2.88
C LEU A 154 8.92 -9.90 1.59
N PHE A 155 9.87 -8.95 1.65
CA PHE A 155 10.72 -8.59 0.52
C PHE A 155 11.50 -9.80 -0.02
N GLU A 156 12.07 -10.61 0.86
CA GLU A 156 12.81 -11.82 0.50
C GLU A 156 11.96 -12.89 -0.20
N LYS A 157 10.63 -12.87 -0.01
CA LYS A 157 9.69 -13.81 -0.63
C LYS A 157 9.22 -13.36 -2.01
N ILE A 158 9.44 -12.11 -2.39
CA ILE A 158 9.17 -11.64 -3.76
C ILE A 158 10.24 -12.26 -4.69
N PRO A 159 9.88 -12.97 -5.77
CA PRO A 159 10.83 -13.64 -6.65
C PRO A 159 11.52 -12.66 -7.61
N ILE A 160 12.28 -11.72 -7.04
CA ILE A 160 13.13 -10.76 -7.74
C ILE A 160 14.34 -11.50 -8.31
N VAL A 161 14.60 -11.32 -9.60
CA VAL A 161 15.73 -11.94 -10.29
C VAL A 161 16.77 -10.90 -10.61
N GLU A 162 18.03 -11.19 -10.28
CA GLU A 162 19.17 -10.39 -10.68
C GLU A 162 19.62 -10.80 -12.08
N HIS A 163 19.65 -9.86 -13.01
CA HIS A 163 20.08 -10.13 -14.38
C HIS A 163 20.74 -8.88 -14.98
N ASN A 164 22.00 -9.02 -15.42
CA ASN A 164 22.80 -7.94 -16.02
C ASN A 164 22.87 -6.65 -15.18
N GLY A 165 23.02 -6.79 -13.85
CA GLY A 165 23.10 -5.65 -12.93
C GLY A 165 21.78 -4.86 -12.81
N LYS A 166 20.65 -5.51 -13.12
CA LYS A 166 19.28 -5.02 -12.93
C LYS A 166 18.46 -6.01 -12.10
N LEU A 167 17.40 -5.50 -11.52
CA LEU A 167 16.44 -6.23 -10.70
C LEU A 167 15.16 -6.41 -11.50
N GLU A 168 14.90 -7.63 -11.95
CA GLU A 168 13.64 -8.01 -12.57
C GLU A 168 12.60 -8.32 -11.49
N VAL A 169 11.59 -7.45 -11.36
CA VAL A 169 10.59 -7.51 -10.28
C VAL A 169 9.23 -7.95 -10.85
N PRO A 170 8.59 -9.00 -10.29
CA PRO A 170 7.26 -9.42 -10.72
C PRO A 170 6.20 -8.38 -10.36
N VAL A 171 5.36 -7.99 -11.30
CA VAL A 171 4.25 -7.05 -11.09
C VAL A 171 3.00 -7.50 -11.85
N ALA A 172 1.83 -7.23 -11.30
CA ALA A 172 0.56 -7.53 -11.95
C ALA A 172 0.28 -6.57 -13.12
N ALA A 173 0.72 -5.32 -13.01
CA ALA A 173 0.50 -4.29 -14.04
C ALA A 173 1.58 -3.20 -14.02
N ILE A 174 1.61 -2.39 -15.09
CA ILE A 174 2.45 -1.21 -15.22
C ILE A 174 1.55 0.03 -15.30
N VAL A 175 1.69 0.94 -14.35
CA VAL A 175 0.99 2.23 -14.25
C VAL A 175 1.83 3.31 -14.92
N PRO A 176 1.38 3.92 -16.02
CA PRO A 176 2.02 5.11 -16.59
C PRO A 176 1.93 6.31 -15.65
N ALA A 177 2.94 7.18 -15.66
CA ALA A 177 2.95 8.41 -14.85
C ALA A 177 1.68 9.26 -15.02
N HIS A 178 1.13 9.38 -16.24
CA HIS A 178 -0.07 10.20 -16.48
C HIS A 178 -1.36 9.63 -15.89
N LEU A 179 -1.36 8.36 -15.46
CA LEU A 179 -2.45 7.70 -14.74
C LEU A 179 -2.24 7.71 -13.22
N THR A 180 -1.47 8.66 -12.71
CA THR A 180 -1.29 8.88 -11.27
C THR A 180 -1.91 10.22 -10.86
N GLY A 181 -2.23 10.39 -9.57
CA GLY A 181 -2.98 11.56 -9.11
C GLY A 181 -2.73 11.94 -7.65
N SER A 182 -3.80 11.93 -6.85
CA SER A 182 -3.78 12.35 -5.45
C SER A 182 -2.63 11.72 -4.67
N GLY A 183 -1.93 12.51 -3.86
CA GLY A 183 -0.76 12.08 -3.06
C GLY A 183 0.60 12.46 -3.67
N ILE A 184 0.66 12.77 -4.98
CA ILE A 184 1.88 13.33 -5.60
C ILE A 184 2.28 14.64 -4.87
N GLY A 185 3.57 14.79 -4.59
CA GLY A 185 4.12 15.94 -3.88
C GLY A 185 4.14 15.78 -2.36
N ALA A 186 3.62 14.67 -1.80
CA ALA A 186 3.81 14.37 -0.40
C ALA A 186 5.31 14.29 -0.04
N SER A 187 5.70 14.96 1.05
CA SER A 187 7.10 15.09 1.47
C SER A 187 7.67 13.83 2.12
N ASN A 188 6.80 12.90 2.53
CA ASN A 188 7.20 11.66 3.21
C ASN A 188 6.57 10.43 2.52
N PRO A 189 7.23 9.82 1.52
CA PRO A 189 6.74 8.62 0.85
C PRO A 189 6.71 7.38 1.76
N ALA A 190 7.37 7.43 2.93
CA ALA A 190 7.29 6.36 3.91
C ALA A 190 5.99 6.38 4.73
N GLY A 191 5.25 7.49 4.72
CA GLY A 191 4.04 7.69 5.53
C GLY A 191 2.73 7.74 4.75
N THR A 192 2.74 7.48 3.44
CA THR A 192 1.56 7.68 2.58
C THR A 192 1.55 6.71 1.40
N ASP A 193 0.40 6.61 0.77
CA ASP A 193 0.17 6.15 -0.59
C ASP A 193 -0.05 7.32 -1.55
N TYR A 194 -0.20 7.01 -2.83
CA TYR A 194 -0.76 7.91 -3.84
C TYR A 194 -1.53 7.13 -4.91
N ASP A 195 -2.46 7.80 -5.57
CA ASP A 195 -3.53 7.15 -6.31
C ASP A 195 -3.15 6.90 -7.77
N MET A 196 -3.61 5.76 -8.31
CA MET A 196 -3.88 5.64 -9.74
C MET A 196 -5.10 6.49 -10.05
N ASN A 197 -5.00 7.48 -10.94
CA ASN A 197 -6.17 8.24 -11.36
C ASN A 197 -7.02 7.39 -12.31
N THR A 198 -8.35 7.39 -12.16
CA THR A 198 -9.23 6.49 -12.92
C THR A 198 -10.31 7.22 -13.75
N MET A 199 -10.12 8.52 -14.01
CA MET A 199 -11.10 9.31 -14.77
C MET A 199 -11.28 8.78 -16.21
N ASP A 200 -10.19 8.44 -16.88
CA ASP A 200 -10.20 7.86 -18.23
C ASP A 200 -10.20 6.32 -18.13
N MET A 201 -11.41 5.74 -18.01
CA MET A 201 -11.56 4.30 -17.88
C MET A 201 -11.13 3.51 -19.12
N ASP A 202 -11.08 4.13 -20.30
CA ASP A 202 -10.62 3.44 -21.52
C ASP A 202 -9.11 3.32 -21.53
N GLU A 203 -8.39 4.36 -21.10
CA GLU A 203 -6.94 4.30 -20.88
C GLU A 203 -6.59 3.33 -19.74
N ILE A 204 -7.37 3.32 -18.64
CA ILE A 204 -7.21 2.34 -17.55
C ILE A 204 -7.32 0.89 -18.06
N ARG A 205 -8.35 0.59 -18.85
CA ARG A 205 -8.55 -0.75 -19.45
C ARG A 205 -7.44 -1.14 -20.42
N LYS A 206 -6.94 -0.19 -21.21
CA LYS A 206 -5.83 -0.41 -22.15
C LYS A 206 -4.55 -0.87 -21.44
N TYR A 207 -4.30 -0.39 -20.22
CA TYR A 207 -3.20 -0.85 -19.38
C TYR A 207 -3.57 -2.02 -18.45
N GLY A 208 -4.81 -2.52 -18.51
CA GLY A 208 -5.31 -3.61 -17.67
C GLY A 208 -5.44 -3.24 -16.19
N LEU A 209 -5.46 -1.94 -15.87
CA LEU A 209 -5.43 -1.45 -14.49
C LEU A 209 -6.77 -1.66 -13.77
N ASP A 210 -7.88 -1.83 -14.48
CA ASP A 210 -9.19 -2.19 -13.94
C ASP A 210 -9.25 -3.61 -13.33
N LYS A 211 -8.19 -4.39 -13.51
CA LYS A 211 -8.07 -5.78 -13.00
C LYS A 211 -7.20 -5.90 -11.76
N VAL A 212 -6.52 -4.83 -11.34
CA VAL A 212 -5.64 -4.89 -10.17
C VAL A 212 -6.44 -5.22 -8.91
N ARG A 213 -5.80 -5.96 -8.01
CA ARG A 213 -6.36 -6.40 -6.75
C ARG A 213 -5.64 -5.71 -5.60
N ILE A 214 -6.31 -5.61 -4.47
CA ILE A 214 -5.68 -5.26 -3.21
C ILE A 214 -4.50 -6.21 -2.96
N GLY A 215 -3.34 -5.64 -2.70
CA GLY A 215 -2.09 -6.35 -2.48
C GLY A 215 -1.27 -6.64 -3.74
N ASP A 216 -1.77 -6.34 -4.94
CA ASP A 216 -0.98 -6.55 -6.16
C ASP A 216 0.25 -5.63 -6.16
N LEU A 217 1.39 -6.18 -6.59
CA LEU A 217 2.56 -5.35 -6.88
C LEU A 217 2.38 -4.73 -8.26
N VAL A 218 2.60 -3.44 -8.38
CA VAL A 218 2.51 -2.67 -9.63
C VAL A 218 3.79 -1.89 -9.87
N ALA A 219 4.16 -1.72 -11.13
CA ALA A 219 5.28 -0.88 -11.52
C ALA A 219 4.78 0.49 -11.97
N ILE A 220 5.32 1.55 -11.39
CA ILE A 220 4.93 2.93 -11.68
C ILE A 220 6.03 3.54 -12.53
N LYS A 221 5.73 3.69 -13.81
CA LYS A 221 6.68 4.09 -14.84
C LYS A 221 6.94 5.60 -14.75
N ASP A 222 8.20 5.97 -14.92
CA ASP A 222 8.69 7.35 -14.97
C ASP A 222 8.48 8.14 -13.66
N HIS A 223 8.33 7.44 -12.53
CA HIS A 223 8.21 8.02 -11.20
C HIS A 223 9.39 7.62 -10.29
N TYR A 224 9.99 8.61 -9.64
CA TYR A 224 11.00 8.45 -8.59
C TYR A 224 10.43 8.86 -7.23
N ASN A 225 10.53 7.98 -6.24
CA ASN A 225 9.84 8.10 -4.96
C ASN A 225 10.77 8.07 -3.72
N SER A 226 12.07 8.33 -3.89
CA SER A 226 13.03 8.18 -2.78
C SER A 226 13.03 9.29 -1.74
N HIS A 227 12.40 10.44 -2.04
CA HIS A 227 12.41 11.61 -1.14
C HIS A 227 11.01 12.18 -0.96
N GLY A 228 10.33 12.49 -2.06
CA GLY A 228 8.91 12.83 -2.08
C GLY A 228 8.15 11.86 -2.99
N ALA A 229 6.83 11.83 -2.88
CA ALA A 229 5.98 10.98 -3.70
C ALA A 229 5.78 11.57 -5.11
N GLY A 230 5.89 10.73 -6.14
CA GLY A 230 5.49 11.03 -7.51
C GLY A 230 6.42 11.97 -8.30
N GLY A 231 7.73 11.92 -8.05
CA GLY A 231 8.69 12.72 -8.82
C GLY A 231 8.80 12.23 -10.27
N TYR A 232 8.13 12.89 -11.22
CA TYR A 232 8.22 12.53 -12.63
C TYR A 232 9.64 12.68 -13.19
N LYS A 233 10.19 11.59 -13.71
CA LYS A 233 11.48 11.53 -14.38
C LYS A 233 11.47 10.35 -15.35
N VAL A 234 11.65 10.64 -16.63
CA VAL A 234 11.76 9.61 -17.68
C VAL A 234 12.85 8.61 -17.32
N GLY A 235 12.50 7.32 -17.38
CA GLY A 235 13.41 6.20 -17.07
C GLY A 235 13.49 5.82 -15.59
N ALA A 236 12.91 6.62 -14.69
CA ALA A 236 12.70 6.20 -13.32
C ALA A 236 11.65 5.08 -13.25
N MET A 237 11.77 4.23 -12.25
CA MET A 237 10.85 3.11 -12.03
C MET A 237 10.64 2.94 -10.54
N SER A 238 9.38 2.85 -10.13
CA SER A 238 9.00 2.52 -8.76
C SER A 238 8.14 1.27 -8.74
N ILE A 239 8.19 0.50 -7.66
CA ILE A 239 7.28 -0.61 -7.38
C ILE A 239 6.43 -0.21 -6.18
N GLY A 240 5.12 -0.36 -6.32
CA GLY A 240 4.16 -0.14 -5.25
C GLY A 240 3.26 -1.35 -5.02
N VAL A 241 2.53 -1.32 -3.93
CA VAL A 241 1.48 -2.27 -3.59
C VAL A 241 0.14 -1.55 -3.64
N VAL A 242 -0.88 -2.13 -4.27
CA VAL A 242 -2.24 -1.57 -4.29
C VAL A 242 -2.90 -1.75 -2.92
N VAL A 243 -3.37 -0.68 -2.29
CA VAL A 243 -3.78 -0.70 -0.86
C VAL A 243 -5.24 -0.35 -0.59
N HIS A 244 -5.93 0.36 -1.49
CA HIS A 244 -7.36 0.63 -1.35
C HIS A 244 -8.09 0.59 -2.70
N SER A 245 -9.42 0.55 -2.62
CA SER A 245 -10.29 0.46 -3.80
C SER A 245 -10.29 1.73 -4.65
N ASN A 246 -10.94 1.63 -5.81
CA ASN A 246 -11.23 2.73 -6.71
C ASN A 246 -12.10 3.82 -6.05
N CYS A 247 -12.07 5.01 -6.66
CA CYS A 247 -12.68 6.22 -6.13
C CYS A 247 -13.54 6.88 -7.19
N TYR A 248 -14.58 7.59 -6.75
CA TYR A 248 -15.38 8.44 -7.63
C TYR A 248 -14.74 9.82 -7.82
N LYS A 249 -14.04 10.29 -6.79
CA LYS A 249 -13.51 11.65 -6.73
C LYS A 249 -12.45 11.92 -7.82
N THR A 250 -12.54 13.07 -8.46
CA THR A 250 -11.57 13.53 -9.47
C THR A 250 -10.13 13.46 -8.98
N GLY A 251 -9.26 12.82 -9.78
CA GLY A 251 -7.84 12.70 -9.49
C GLY A 251 -7.48 11.57 -8.51
N HIS A 252 -8.46 10.77 -8.10
CA HIS A 252 -8.29 9.63 -7.21
C HIS A 252 -8.55 8.30 -7.93
N GLY A 253 -8.28 7.21 -7.24
CA GLY A 253 -8.52 5.82 -7.63
C GLY A 253 -7.71 4.89 -6.72
N PRO A 254 -7.41 3.63 -7.10
CA PRO A 254 -6.70 2.71 -6.22
C PRO A 254 -5.35 3.27 -5.74
N GLY A 255 -5.15 3.33 -4.42
CA GLY A 255 -3.92 3.83 -3.81
C GLY A 255 -2.76 2.86 -3.94
N MET A 256 -1.55 3.40 -4.03
CA MET A 256 -0.31 2.65 -4.14
C MET A 256 0.71 3.09 -3.08
N VAL A 257 1.14 2.16 -2.23
CA VAL A 257 2.26 2.38 -1.31
C VAL A 257 3.54 1.94 -1.98
N VAL A 258 4.51 2.84 -2.14
CA VAL A 258 5.80 2.54 -2.74
C VAL A 258 6.63 1.67 -1.80
N ILE A 259 7.23 0.60 -2.35
CA ILE A 259 8.14 -0.28 -1.62
C ILE A 259 9.58 -0.25 -2.15
N MET A 260 9.76 0.17 -3.40
CA MET A 260 11.04 0.15 -4.10
C MET A 260 11.07 1.24 -5.17
N SER A 261 12.18 1.96 -5.33
CA SER A 261 12.30 3.04 -6.32
C SER A 261 13.73 3.17 -6.82
N SER A 262 13.89 3.39 -8.12
CA SER A 262 15.18 3.71 -8.74
C SER A 262 15.04 4.83 -9.75
N VAL A 263 16.05 5.70 -9.76
CA VAL A 263 16.12 6.88 -10.62
C VAL A 263 16.56 6.53 -12.06
N GLU A 264 17.28 5.42 -12.25
CA GLU A 264 17.98 5.09 -13.52
C GLU A 264 17.85 3.61 -13.90
N GLY A 265 16.66 3.15 -14.28
CA GLY A 265 16.47 1.89 -15.05
C GLY A 265 17.02 0.59 -14.43
N LYS A 266 17.36 0.59 -13.14
CA LYS A 266 17.83 -0.60 -12.40
C LYS A 266 16.72 -1.59 -12.09
N ILE A 267 15.48 -1.13 -12.12
CA ILE A 267 14.29 -1.94 -11.89
C ILE A 267 13.64 -2.21 -13.23
N VAL A 268 13.44 -3.49 -13.54
CA VAL A 268 12.77 -3.95 -14.76
C VAL A 268 11.51 -4.70 -14.35
N PRO A 269 10.31 -4.18 -14.65
CA PRO A 269 9.09 -4.91 -14.32
C PRO A 269 8.92 -6.14 -15.23
N ARG A 270 8.55 -7.27 -14.63
CA ARG A 270 8.14 -8.49 -15.31
C ARG A 270 6.67 -8.75 -14.99
N ILE A 271 5.81 -8.80 -16.01
CA ILE A 271 4.38 -9.07 -15.77
C ILE A 271 4.19 -10.49 -15.20
N ASP A 272 3.46 -10.59 -14.11
CA ASP A 272 3.05 -11.82 -13.43
C ASP A 272 1.70 -11.61 -12.76
N GLU A 273 0.66 -12.29 -13.26
CA GLU A 273 -0.71 -12.20 -12.76
C GLU A 273 -0.84 -12.70 -11.31
N ASN A 274 0.14 -13.43 -10.80
CA ASN A 274 0.18 -13.90 -9.42
C ASN A 274 0.98 -12.98 -8.48
N SER A 275 1.46 -11.82 -8.97
CA SER A 275 2.24 -10.90 -8.13
C SER A 275 1.36 -10.13 -7.15
N ASN A 276 1.11 -10.75 -5.99
CA ASN A 276 0.31 -10.20 -4.90
C ASN A 276 0.92 -10.57 -3.55
N ILE A 277 0.97 -9.62 -2.60
CA ILE A 277 1.53 -9.86 -1.26
C ILE A 277 0.83 -11.00 -0.52
N LYS A 278 -0.43 -11.29 -0.81
CA LYS A 278 -1.18 -12.44 -0.28
C LYS A 278 -0.44 -13.75 -0.53
N ASN A 279 -0.01 -13.96 -1.76
CA ASN A 279 0.71 -15.16 -2.19
C ASN A 279 2.08 -15.25 -1.50
N TYR A 280 2.76 -14.12 -1.37
CA TYR A 280 4.07 -14.05 -0.71
C TYR A 280 3.98 -14.20 0.82
N LEU A 281 2.88 -13.79 1.42
CA LEU A 281 2.60 -14.01 2.85
C LEU A 281 2.16 -15.45 3.13
N GLY A 282 1.65 -16.17 2.13
CA GLY A 282 1.16 -17.55 2.26
C GLY A 282 -0.22 -17.64 2.90
N ILE A 283 -1.09 -16.66 2.61
CA ILE A 283 -2.44 -16.52 3.17
C ILE A 283 -3.51 -16.45 2.07
#